data_AF-A0A961Q241-F1
#
_entry.id   AF-A0A961Q241-F1
#
_cell.length_a   1.000
_cell.length_b   1.000
_cell.length_c   1.000
_cell.angle_alpha   90.00
_cell.angle_beta   90.00
_cell.angle_gamma   90.00
#
_symmetry.space_group_name_H-M   'P 1'
#
loop_
_entity.id
_entity.type
_entity.pdbx_description
1 polymer ?
#
loop_
_entity_poly.entity_id
_entity_poly.type
_entity_poly.pdbx_seq_one_letter_code
_entity_poly.pdbx_strand_id
1 'polypeptide(L)'
;YIMLVPLFHPIALQFGIDPLHFGFLFVLNLVIGMLTPPVGVVLFVVCGVTGVKMSELVRESWPFIAAMYAVLLLCMIFPGLVTWLPESLGY
;
A
#
# COMPACT_ATOMS: atom_id res chain seq x y z
N TYR A 1 11.29 3.51 0.39
CA TYR A 1 10.45 2.36 0.77
C TYR A 1 11.02 1.01 0.30
N ILE A 2 11.39 0.86 -0.98
CA ILE A 2 12.04 -0.36 -1.52
C ILE A 2 13.33 -0.79 -0.81
N MET A 3 14.10 0.15 -0.22
CA MET A 3 15.27 -0.16 0.61
C MET A 3 14.92 -0.76 1.98
N LEU A 4 13.72 -0.49 2.51
CA LEU A 4 13.29 -1.00 3.82
C LEU A 4 12.86 -2.46 3.74
N VAL A 5 12.29 -2.91 2.62
CA VAL A 5 11.82 -4.29 2.43
C VAL A 5 12.90 -5.34 2.73
N PRO A 6 14.09 -5.32 2.08
CA PRO A 6 15.12 -6.33 2.34
C PRO A 6 15.75 -6.21 3.74
N LEU A 7 15.66 -5.03 4.37
CA LEU A 7 16.13 -4.80 5.74
C LEU A 7 15.19 -5.44 6.77
N PHE A 8 13.88 -5.29 6.58
CA PHE A 8 12.86 -5.80 7.51
C PHE A 8 12.42 -7.23 7.21
N HIS A 9 12.62 -7.73 5.98
CA HIS A 9 12.32 -9.11 5.60
C HIS A 9 12.93 -10.18 6.53
N PRO A 10 14.25 -10.17 6.84
CA PRO A 10 14.83 -11.17 7.75
C PRO A 10 14.29 -11.02 9.19
N ILE A 11 13.94 -9.80 9.61
CA ILE A 11 13.35 -9.54 10.93
C ILE A 11 11.94 -10.11 11.00
N ALA A 12 11.13 -9.90 9.96
CA ALA A 12 9.76 -10.42 9.89
C ALA A 12 9.72 -11.95 9.93
N LEU A 13 10.65 -12.61 9.23
CA LEU A 13 10.82 -14.06 9.27
C LEU A 13 11.22 -14.57 10.67
N GLN A 14 12.10 -13.85 11.38
CA GLN A 14 12.47 -14.21 12.75
C GLN A 14 11.33 -14.02 13.75
N PHE A 15 10.42 -13.07 13.51
CA PHE A 15 9.22 -12.85 14.31
C PHE A 15 8.06 -13.80 13.96
N GLY A 16 8.25 -14.73 13.01
CA GLY A 16 7.22 -15.69 12.61
C GLY A 16 6.06 -15.07 11.81
N ILE A 17 6.26 -13.87 11.25
CA ILE A 17 5.27 -13.23 10.38
C ILE A 17 5.35 -13.88 9.00
N ASP A 18 4.20 -14.28 8.47
CA ASP A 18 4.13 -14.86 7.14
C ASP A 18 4.70 -13.87 6.09
N PRO A 19 5.71 -14.29 5.29
CA PRO A 19 6.35 -13.41 4.33
C PRO A 19 5.37 -12.86 3.29
N LEU A 20 4.29 -13.57 3.00
CA LEU A 20 3.23 -13.11 2.10
C LEU A 20 2.46 -11.94 2.71
N HIS A 21 2.05 -12.07 3.97
CA HIS A 21 1.35 -11.01 4.70
C HIS A 21 2.22 -9.76 4.84
N PHE A 22 3.50 -9.96 5.19
CA PHE A 22 4.47 -8.88 5.28
C PHE A 22 4.67 -8.16 3.94
N GLY A 23 4.84 -8.92 2.84
CA GLY A 23 4.96 -8.36 1.50
C GLY A 23 3.73 -7.54 1.12
N PHE A 24 2.54 -8.04 1.43
CA PHE A 24 1.28 -7.36 1.14
C PHE A 24 1.14 -6.02 1.87
N LEU A 25 1.42 -5.99 3.18
CA LEU A 25 1.41 -4.75 3.97
C LEU A 25 2.41 -3.72 3.45
N PHE A 26 3.58 -4.18 2.99
CA PHE A 26 4.59 -3.31 2.38
C PHE A 26 4.13 -2.75 1.03
N VAL A 27 3.55 -3.58 0.16
CA VAL A 27 3.01 -3.16 -1.14
C VAL A 27 1.87 -2.16 -0.95
N LEU A 28 0.93 -2.41 -0.03
CA LEU A 28 -0.13 -1.44 0.26
C LEU A 28 0.43 -0.10 0.76
N ASN A 29 1.39 -0.12 1.70
CA ASN A 29 2.06 1.10 2.16
C ASN A 29 2.77 1.85 1.02
N LEU A 30 3.39 1.11 0.09
CA LEU A 30 4.02 1.68 -1.10
C LEU A 30 3.00 2.40 -1.98
N VAL A 31 1.86 1.77 -2.28
CA VAL A 31 0.81 2.36 -3.11
C VAL A 31 0.20 3.59 -2.43
N ILE A 32 -0.07 3.51 -1.13
CA ILE A 32 -0.54 4.66 -0.33
C ILE A 32 0.49 5.79 -0.38
N GLY A 33 1.78 5.50 -0.21
CA GLY A 33 2.86 6.48 -0.31
C GLY A 33 2.95 7.16 -1.68
N MET A 34 2.68 6.44 -2.76
CA MET A 34 2.65 6.97 -4.13
C MET A 34 1.44 7.90 -4.38
N LEU A 35 0.33 7.66 -3.70
CA LEU A 35 -0.89 8.48 -3.76
C LEU A 35 -0.86 9.67 -2.81
N THR A 36 -0.13 9.57 -1.69
CA THR A 36 -0.07 10.65 -0.71
C THR A 36 0.87 11.75 -1.24
N PRO A 37 0.46 13.04 -1.18
CA PRO A 37 1.19 14.15 -1.79
C PRO A 37 2.67 14.38 -1.41
N PRO A 38 3.24 13.98 -0.25
CA PRO A 38 4.66 14.21 0.00
C PRO A 38 5.58 13.48 -0.99
N VAL A 39 5.09 12.43 -1.68
CA VAL A 39 5.82 11.74 -2.76
C VAL A 39 5.02 11.80 -4.06
N GLY A 40 3.69 11.60 -4.02
CA GLY A 40 2.70 12.12 -4.98
C GLY A 40 2.91 11.82 -6.46
N VAL A 41 3.76 10.86 -6.83
CA VAL A 41 4.22 10.66 -8.21
C VAL A 41 3.05 10.40 -9.16
N VAL A 42 2.08 9.60 -8.74
CA VAL A 42 0.89 9.29 -9.54
C VAL A 42 0.02 10.54 -9.73
N LEU A 43 -0.21 11.31 -8.67
CA LEU A 43 -0.95 12.58 -8.76
C LEU A 43 -0.22 13.58 -9.66
N PHE A 44 1.11 13.63 -9.61
CA PHE A 44 1.93 14.52 -10.43
C PHE A 44 1.85 14.18 -11.92
N VAL A 45 1.88 12.89 -12.27
CA VAL A 45 1.70 12.41 -13.65
C VAL A 45 0.29 12.74 -14.16
N VAL A 46 -0.75 12.50 -13.34
CA VAL A 46 -2.13 12.79 -13.74
C VAL A 46 -2.36 14.29 -13.93
N CYS A 47 -1.83 15.14 -13.04
CA CYS A 47 -1.87 16.60 -13.21
C CYS A 47 -1.13 17.05 -14.47
N GLY A 48 0.00 16.41 -14.81
CA GLY A 48 0.75 16.70 -16.04
C GLY A 48 -0.01 16.34 -17.32
N VAL A 49 -0.84 15.29 -17.29
CA VAL A 49 -1.63 14.83 -18.46
C VAL A 49 -2.96 15.56 -18.56
N THR A 50 -3.62 15.87 -17.44
CA THR A 50 -4.96 16.48 -17.41
C THR A 50 -4.96 18.00 -17.25
N GLY A 51 -3.85 18.61 -16.82
CA GLY A 51 -3.73 20.05 -16.58
C GLY A 51 -4.45 20.56 -15.32
N VAL A 52 -5.03 19.65 -14.51
CA VAL A 52 -5.75 20.00 -13.28
C VAL A 52 -4.75 20.28 -12.15
N LYS A 53 -5.09 21.23 -11.25
CA LYS A 53 -4.19 21.61 -10.15
C LYS A 53 -4.04 20.47 -9.15
N MET A 54 -2.80 20.23 -8.72
CA MET A 54 -2.45 19.23 -7.69
C MET A 54 -3.31 19.36 -6.43
N SER A 55 -3.64 20.58 -6.00
CA SER A 55 -4.47 20.82 -4.83
C SER A 55 -5.91 20.29 -4.95
N GLU A 56 -6.50 20.36 -6.15
CA GLU A 56 -7.83 19.80 -6.40
C GLU A 56 -7.76 18.28 -6.41
N LEU A 57 -6.79 17.69 -7.12
CA LEU A 57 -6.61 16.25 -7.15
C LEU A 57 -6.37 15.65 -5.77
N VAL A 58 -5.53 16.29 -4.95
CA VAL A 58 -5.24 15.84 -3.57
C VAL A 58 -6.50 15.86 -2.72
N ARG A 59 -7.32 16.91 -2.83
CA ARG A 59 -8.58 17.03 -2.08
C ARG A 59 -9.57 15.94 -2.47
N GLU A 60 -9.71 15.68 -3.77
CA GLU A 60 -10.59 14.63 -4.28
C GLU A 60 -10.03 13.21 -4.01
N SER A 61 -8.71 13.06 -3.87
CA SER A 61 -8.06 11.77 -3.58
C SER A 61 -8.09 11.40 -2.09
N TRP A 62 -8.36 12.35 -1.20
CA TRP A 62 -8.44 12.12 0.26
C TRP A 62 -9.39 10.97 0.66
N PRO A 63 -10.63 10.86 0.15
CA PRO A 63 -11.50 9.71 0.42
C PRO A 63 -10.90 8.37 -0.06
N PHE A 64 -10.16 8.38 -1.17
CA PHE A 64 -9.46 7.19 -1.66
C PHE A 64 -8.31 6.78 -0.74
N ILE A 65 -7.51 7.75 -0.29
CA ILE A 65 -6.42 7.52 0.69
C ILE A 65 -7.01 6.94 1.98
N ALA A 66 -8.12 7.49 2.47
CA ALA A 66 -8.80 6.98 3.65
C ALA A 66 -9.31 5.54 3.46
N ALA A 67 -9.90 5.22 2.30
CA ALA A 67 -10.33 3.86 1.97
C ALA A 67 -9.14 2.88 1.93
N MET A 68 -8.00 3.29 1.39
CA MET A 68 -6.80 2.44 1.36
C MET A 68 -6.22 2.19 2.74
N TYR A 69 -6.20 3.20 3.62
CA TYR A 69 -5.83 3.00 5.02
C TYR A 69 -6.82 2.09 5.76
N ALA A 70 -8.11 2.19 5.46
CA ALA A 70 -9.12 1.30 6.02
C ALA A 70 -8.90 -0.15 5.57
N VAL A 71 -8.61 -0.38 4.28
CA VAL A 71 -8.24 -1.71 3.76
C VAL A 71 -6.95 -2.20 4.40
N LEU A 72 -5.94 -1.35 4.56
CA LEU A 72 -4.69 -1.71 5.21
C LEU A 72 -4.90 -2.16 6.66
N LEU A 73 -5.71 -1.43 7.43
CA LEU A 73 -6.09 -1.81 8.79
C LEU A 73 -6.88 -3.12 8.80
N LEU A 74 -7.81 -3.30 7.86
CA LEU A 74 -8.60 -4.52 7.74
C LEU A 74 -7.69 -5.72 7.47
N CYS A 75 -6.75 -5.59 6.52
CA CYS A 75 -5.77 -6.63 6.21
C CYS A 75 -4.82 -6.90 7.38
N MET A 76 -4.43 -5.87 8.14
CA MET A 76 -3.57 -6.02 9.33
C MET A 76 -4.26 -6.80 10.45
N ILE A 77 -5.57 -6.62 10.63
CA ILE A 77 -6.37 -7.31 11.65
C ILE A 77 -6.79 -8.72 11.17
N PHE A 78 -7.03 -8.88 9.87
CA PHE A 78 -7.44 -10.14 9.24
C PHE A 78 -6.39 -10.64 8.24
N PRO A 79 -5.26 -11.23 8.71
CA PRO A 79 -4.26 -11.83 7.83
C PRO A 79 -4.85 -12.91 6.92
N GLY A 80 -5.87 -13.62 7.41
CA GLY A 80 -6.61 -14.64 6.68
C GLY A 80 -7.24 -14.13 5.37
N LEU A 81 -7.60 -12.85 5.26
CA LEU A 81 -8.18 -12.33 4.01
C LEU A 81 -7.15 -12.28 2.87
N VAL A 82 -5.89 -12.08 3.24
CA VAL A 82 -4.76 -11.92 2.32
C VAL A 82 -4.13 -13.28 2.00
N THR A 83 -4.16 -14.23 2.94
CA THR A 83 -3.65 -15.60 2.72
C THR A 83 -4.69 -16.52 2.08
N TRP A 84 -5.98 -16.32 2.34
CA TRP A 84 -7.06 -17.16 1.79
C TRP A 84 -7.15 -17.09 0.26
N LEU A 85 -6.95 -15.91 -0.34
CA LEU A 85 -6.97 -15.77 -1.80
C LEU A 85 -5.81 -16.56 -2.47
N PRO A 86 -4.53 -16.42 -2.06
CA PRO A 86 -3.43 -17.26 -2.54
C PRO A 86 -3.60 -18.75 -2.24
N GLU A 87 -4.05 -19.13 -1.03
CA GLU A 87 -4.32 -20.54 -0.69
C GLU A 87 -5.42 -21.13 -1.58
N SER A 88 -6.46 -20.35 -1.91
CA SER A 88 -7.51 -20.76 -2.85
C SER A 88 -7.05 -20.83 -4.31
N LEU A 89 -5.97 -20.11 -4.65
CA LEU A 89 -5.33 -20.12 -5.97
C LEU A 89 -4.19 -21.13 -6.08
N GLY A 90 -3.91 -21.91 -5.02
CA GLY A 90 -2.98 -23.04 -5.03
C GLY A 90 -1.53 -22.72 -4.65
N TYR A 91 -1.29 -21.63 -3.90
CA TYR A 91 -0.05 -21.49 -3.10
C TYR A 91 -0.12 -22.37 -1.85
#